data_AF-A0A1C3TG87-F1
#
_entry.id   AF-A0A1C3TG87-F1
#
_cell.length_a   1.000
_cell.length_b   1.000
_cell.length_c   1.000
_cell.angle_alpha   90.00
_cell.angle_beta   90.00
_cell.angle_gamma   90.00
#
_symmetry.space_group_name_H-M   'P 1'
#
loop_
_entity.id
_entity.type
_entity.pdbx_description
1 polymer ?
#
loop_
_entity_poly.entity_id
_entity_poly.type
_entity_poly.pdbx_seq_one_letter_code
_entity_poly.pdbx_strand_id
1 'polypeptide(L)'
;MKDSNQLQERALQLLQERGVTIDDIADLVHFLQKKYHANLEMSECRYNVERVLSKREVQNALITGIELDVLAEKGLLSQPLQDIVKRDEGLYGIDEVIALSIVNVYGSIGFTNFGYIDKLKPGILEYLNDKSTGKVHTFLDDIVGGIAAAASSRLAHRAEHSE
;
A
#
# COMPACT_ATOMS: atom_id res chain seq x y z
N MET A 1 14.77 -2.53 21.77
CA MET A 1 13.81 -2.36 20.65
C MET A 1 14.24 -1.13 19.89
N LYS A 2 14.52 -1.24 18.59
CA LYS A 2 14.95 -0.08 17.77
C LYS A 2 13.88 1.03 17.86
N ASP A 3 14.33 2.28 17.98
CA ASP A 3 13.48 3.47 18.12
C ASP A 3 12.40 3.54 17.03
N SER A 4 11.22 4.08 17.36
CA SER A 4 10.10 4.22 16.43
C SER A 4 10.48 4.95 15.13
N ASN A 5 11.46 5.85 15.19
CA ASN A 5 11.98 6.56 14.02
C ASN A 5 12.71 5.63 13.04
N GLN A 6 13.48 4.65 13.54
CA GLN A 6 14.23 3.73 12.68
C GLN A 6 13.30 2.83 11.86
N LEU A 7 12.14 2.46 12.41
CA LEU A 7 11.17 1.63 11.72
C LEU A 7 10.51 2.38 10.56
N GLN A 8 10.11 3.63 10.81
CA GLN A 8 9.53 4.49 9.79
C GLN A 8 10.53 4.81 8.68
N GLU A 9 11.77 5.16 9.03
CA GLU A 9 12.84 5.43 8.07
C GLU A 9 13.08 4.22 7.16
N ARG A 10 13.18 3.01 7.73
CA ARG A 10 13.35 1.79 6.93
C ARG A 10 12.16 1.53 6.01
N ALA A 11 10.93 1.73 6.48
CA ALA A 11 9.73 1.54 5.67
C ALA A 11 9.71 2.51 4.46
N LEU A 12 10.03 3.78 4.68
CA LEU A 12 10.11 4.78 3.60
C LEU A 12 11.24 4.48 2.61
N GLN A 13 12.41 4.08 3.13
CA GLN A 13 13.54 3.68 2.30
C GLN A 13 13.17 2.48 1.41
N LEU A 14 12.48 1.47 1.95
CA LEU A 14 12.03 0.31 1.18
C LEU A 14 11.07 0.69 0.05
N LEU A 15 10.09 1.57 0.30
CA LEU A 15 9.21 2.07 -0.77
C LEU A 15 10.03 2.70 -1.90
N GLN A 16 10.98 3.58 -1.55
CA GLN A 16 11.82 4.26 -2.51
C GLN A 16 12.72 3.28 -3.29
N GLU A 17 13.31 2.29 -2.61
CA GLU A 17 14.09 1.21 -3.24
C GLU A 17 13.27 0.39 -4.24
N ARG A 18 11.95 0.25 -3.98
CA ARG A 18 11.02 -0.45 -4.88
C ARG A 18 10.41 0.46 -5.97
N GLY A 19 10.72 1.76 -5.94
CA GLY A 19 10.27 2.72 -6.95
C GLY A 19 8.90 3.34 -6.68
N VAL A 20 8.47 3.36 -5.42
CA VAL A 20 7.21 3.97 -4.99
C VAL A 20 7.51 5.22 -4.16
N THR A 21 6.92 6.35 -4.53
CA THR A 21 7.00 7.62 -3.79
C THR A 21 5.72 7.90 -3.01
N ILE A 22 5.76 8.86 -2.08
CA ILE A 22 4.55 9.31 -1.38
C ILE A 22 3.56 9.96 -2.36
N ASP A 23 4.06 10.67 -3.36
CA ASP A 23 3.23 11.31 -4.39
C ASP A 23 2.47 10.28 -5.22
N ASP A 24 3.10 9.16 -5.57
CA ASP A 24 2.43 8.05 -6.30
C ASP A 24 1.21 7.51 -5.52
N ILE A 25 1.34 7.37 -4.20
CA ILE A 25 0.25 6.92 -3.33
C ILE A 25 -0.79 8.03 -3.17
N ALA A 26 -0.36 9.29 -3.08
CA ALA A 26 -1.25 10.44 -2.98
C ALA A 26 -2.13 10.60 -4.24
N ASP A 27 -1.61 10.29 -5.42
CA ASP A 27 -2.38 10.25 -6.67
C ASP A 27 -3.50 9.20 -6.61
N LEU A 28 -3.28 8.05 -5.98
CA LEU A 28 -4.33 7.04 -5.75
C LEU A 28 -5.41 7.57 -4.79
N VAL A 29 -5.02 8.27 -3.72
CA VAL A 29 -5.97 8.91 -2.79
C VAL A 29 -6.80 9.95 -3.52
N HIS A 30 -6.16 10.80 -4.32
CA HIS A 30 -6.86 11.81 -5.12
C HIS A 30 -7.80 11.14 -6.13
N PHE A 31 -7.35 10.08 -6.81
CA PHE A 31 -8.20 9.29 -7.71
C PHE A 31 -9.46 8.76 -7.02
N LEU A 32 -9.32 8.24 -5.80
CA LEU A 32 -10.43 7.72 -4.98
C LEU A 32 -11.39 8.82 -4.50
N GLN A 33 -10.87 10.00 -4.14
CA GLN A 33 -11.61 11.01 -3.40
C GLN A 33 -12.12 12.20 -4.24
N LYS A 34 -11.55 12.45 -5.43
CA LYS A 34 -11.88 13.62 -6.28
C LYS A 34 -13.35 13.75 -6.66
N LYS A 35 -14.12 12.65 -6.69
CA LYS A 35 -15.56 12.68 -7.00
C LYS A 35 -16.41 13.15 -5.82
N TYR A 36 -15.89 13.05 -4.61
CA TYR A 36 -16.58 13.43 -3.38
C TYR A 36 -16.13 14.83 -2.90
N HIS A 37 -14.90 15.23 -3.25
CA HIS A 37 -14.29 16.49 -2.84
C HIS A 37 -13.77 17.27 -4.06
N ALA A 38 -14.57 18.21 -4.58
CA ALA A 38 -14.26 18.93 -5.82
C ALA A 38 -13.01 19.82 -5.75
N ASN A 39 -12.64 20.28 -4.55
CA ASN A 39 -11.47 21.14 -4.29
C ASN A 39 -10.39 20.39 -3.50
N LEU A 40 -10.27 19.08 -3.70
CA LEU A 40 -9.28 18.27 -3.00
C LEU A 40 -7.86 18.61 -3.46
N GLU A 41 -7.05 19.14 -2.55
CA GLU A 41 -5.68 19.50 -2.85
C GLU A 41 -4.74 18.29 -2.70
N MET A 42 -3.76 18.17 -3.59
CA MET A 42 -2.79 17.06 -3.55
C MET A 42 -1.94 17.06 -2.26
N SER A 43 -1.75 18.24 -1.65
CA SER A 43 -1.09 18.37 -0.34
C SER A 43 -1.89 17.67 0.77
N GLU A 44 -3.22 17.67 0.71
CA GLU A 44 -4.07 16.96 1.67
C GLU A 44 -3.99 15.45 1.47
N CYS A 45 -3.94 14.98 0.22
CA CYS A 45 -3.72 13.57 -0.09
C CYS A 45 -2.39 13.08 0.49
N ARG A 46 -1.29 13.78 0.19
CA ARG A 46 0.04 13.48 0.76
C ARG A 46 0.03 13.44 2.28
N TYR A 47 -0.57 14.46 2.91
CA TYR A 47 -0.65 14.53 4.36
C TYR A 47 -1.40 13.32 4.96
N ASN A 48 -2.44 12.82 4.30
CA ASN A 48 -3.13 11.61 4.75
C ASN A 48 -2.27 10.36 4.57
N VAL A 49 -1.55 10.22 3.46
CA VAL A 49 -0.60 9.11 3.22
C VAL A 49 0.48 9.08 4.29
N GLU A 50 1.13 10.22 4.58
CA GLU A 50 2.16 10.32 5.62
C GLU A 50 1.63 9.90 7.00
N ARG A 51 0.38 10.22 7.31
CA ARG A 51 -0.26 9.86 8.58
C ARG A 51 -0.57 8.37 8.70
N VAL A 52 -0.84 7.71 7.58
CA VAL A 52 -0.97 6.24 7.53
C VAL A 52 0.41 5.60 7.69
N LEU A 53 1.42 6.08 6.95
CA LEU A 53 2.80 5.59 7.02
C LEU A 53 3.46 5.82 8.39
N SER A 54 2.98 6.78 9.18
CA SER A 54 3.47 6.99 10.56
C SER A 54 2.97 5.94 11.57
N LYS A 55 2.08 5.02 11.15
CA LYS A 55 1.51 3.99 12.05
C LYS A 55 2.41 2.76 12.08
N ARG A 56 2.73 2.31 13.29
CA ARG A 56 3.62 1.16 13.52
C ARG A 56 3.14 -0.13 12.85
N GLU A 57 1.84 -0.40 12.89
CA GLU A 57 1.24 -1.58 12.24
C GLU A 57 1.42 -1.55 10.73
N VAL A 58 1.23 -0.37 10.12
CA VAL A 58 1.44 -0.16 8.68
C VAL A 58 2.91 -0.35 8.31
N GLN A 59 3.83 0.19 9.10
CA GLN A 59 5.27 0.02 8.88
C GLN A 59 5.68 -1.45 8.95
N ASN A 60 5.14 -2.20 9.92
CA ASN A 60 5.40 -3.64 10.04
C ASN A 60 4.87 -4.41 8.82
N ALA A 61 3.63 -4.14 8.39
CA ALA A 61 3.02 -4.77 7.21
C ALA A 61 3.85 -4.51 5.95
N LEU A 62 4.24 -3.24 5.75
CA LEU A 62 5.06 -2.79 4.62
C LEU A 62 6.42 -3.48 4.58
N ILE A 63 7.16 -3.48 5.69
CA ILE A 63 8.47 -4.13 5.76
C ILE A 63 8.33 -5.63 5.52
N THR A 64 7.33 -6.27 6.13
CA THR A 64 7.11 -7.72 5.99
C THR A 64 6.81 -8.09 4.53
N GLY A 65 5.89 -7.39 3.88
CA GLY A 65 5.53 -7.67 2.48
C GLY A 65 6.68 -7.44 1.52
N ILE A 66 7.38 -6.30 1.63
CA ILE A 66 8.50 -6.00 0.73
C ILE A 66 9.66 -6.99 0.92
N GLU A 67 9.96 -7.43 2.14
CA GLU A 67 11.00 -8.43 2.36
C GLU A 67 10.60 -9.80 1.75
N LEU A 68 9.31 -10.18 1.78
CA LEU A 68 8.83 -11.39 1.09
C LEU A 68 8.95 -11.27 -0.44
N ASP A 69 8.58 -10.13 -1.01
CA ASP A 69 8.78 -9.83 -2.43
C ASP A 69 10.26 -9.95 -2.82
N VAL A 70 11.16 -9.34 -2.05
CA VAL A 70 12.61 -9.36 -2.31
C VAL A 70 13.20 -10.76 -2.17
N LEU A 71 12.74 -11.56 -1.20
CA LEU A 71 13.18 -12.95 -1.05
C LEU A 71 12.68 -13.81 -2.22
N ALA A 72 11.44 -13.62 -2.66
CA ALA A 72 10.89 -14.30 -3.83
C ALA A 72 11.63 -13.91 -5.11
N GLU A 73 11.95 -12.63 -5.30
CA GLU A 73 12.73 -12.11 -6.42
C GLU A 73 14.13 -12.76 -6.48
N LYS A 74 14.77 -12.92 -5.33
CA LYS A 74 16.10 -13.55 -5.19
C LYS A 74 16.09 -15.08 -5.21
N GLY A 75 14.93 -15.73 -5.22
CA GLY A 75 14.85 -17.19 -5.19
C GLY A 75 15.20 -17.82 -3.83
N LEU A 76 15.01 -17.08 -2.73
CA LEU A 76 15.43 -17.48 -1.38
C LEU A 76 14.30 -18.05 -0.51
N LEU A 77 13.06 -18.05 -1.01
CA LEU A 77 11.95 -18.71 -0.32
C LEU A 77 12.01 -20.23 -0.55
N SER A 78 11.47 -20.99 0.40
CA SER A 78 11.28 -22.44 0.23
C SER A 78 10.12 -22.74 -0.71
N GLN A 79 10.18 -23.87 -1.40
CA GLN A 79 9.03 -24.39 -2.14
C GLN A 79 7.97 -24.94 -1.16
N PRO A 80 6.66 -24.78 -1.45
CA PRO A 80 6.07 -24.22 -2.67
C PRO A 80 5.91 -22.69 -2.67
N LEU A 81 6.20 -22.01 -1.56
CA LEU A 81 5.95 -20.57 -1.38
C LEU A 81 6.71 -19.71 -2.41
N GLN A 82 7.93 -20.13 -2.77
CA GLN A 82 8.74 -19.45 -3.77
C GLN A 82 8.03 -19.28 -5.11
N ASP A 83 7.39 -20.32 -5.62
CA ASP A 83 6.67 -20.25 -6.89
C ASP A 83 5.37 -19.47 -6.74
N ILE A 84 4.68 -19.68 -5.61
CA ILE A 84 3.41 -19.00 -5.31
C ILE A 84 3.58 -17.49 -5.31
N VAL A 85 4.53 -16.97 -4.51
CA VAL A 85 4.75 -15.53 -4.39
C VAL A 85 5.33 -14.98 -5.70
N LYS A 86 6.35 -15.62 -6.29
CA LYS A 86 7.01 -15.10 -7.49
C LYS A 86 6.08 -15.00 -8.71
N ARG A 87 5.09 -15.88 -8.81
CA ARG A 87 4.12 -15.87 -9.91
C ARG A 87 2.94 -14.95 -9.64
N ASP A 88 2.75 -14.54 -8.38
CA ASP A 88 1.55 -13.84 -7.94
C ASP A 88 0.31 -14.69 -8.36
N GLU A 89 0.23 -15.87 -7.74
CA GLU A 89 -0.81 -16.87 -7.99
C GLU A 89 -2.14 -16.37 -7.42
N GLY A 90 -3.15 -16.11 -8.26
CA GLY A 90 -4.42 -15.50 -7.81
C GLY A 90 -5.33 -16.33 -6.88
N LEU A 91 -4.86 -17.47 -6.35
CA LEU A 91 -5.50 -18.20 -5.24
C LEU A 91 -4.71 -18.11 -3.94
N TYR A 92 -3.52 -17.51 -3.97
CA TYR A 92 -2.81 -17.02 -2.82
C TYR A 92 -3.44 -15.70 -2.42
N GLY A 93 -3.76 -15.55 -1.13
CA GLY A 93 -4.54 -14.42 -0.63
C GLY A 93 -3.94 -13.75 0.59
N ILE A 94 -2.64 -13.95 0.83
CA ILE A 94 -1.99 -13.56 2.09
C ILE A 94 -1.47 -12.11 2.00
N ASP A 95 -1.05 -11.71 0.82
CA ASP A 95 -0.85 -10.36 0.32
C ASP A 95 -2.05 -9.45 0.64
N GLU A 96 -3.27 -9.82 0.26
CA GLU A 96 -4.47 -9.03 0.58
C GLU A 96 -4.78 -9.05 2.08
N VAL A 97 -4.52 -10.16 2.78
CA VAL A 97 -4.69 -10.21 4.25
C VAL A 97 -3.75 -9.22 4.95
N ILE A 98 -2.51 -9.09 4.47
CA ILE A 98 -1.57 -8.08 4.97
C ILE A 98 -2.06 -6.68 4.62
N ALA A 99 -2.53 -6.43 3.39
CA ALA A 99 -3.10 -5.13 3.02
C ALA A 99 -4.34 -4.76 3.84
N LEU A 100 -5.23 -5.71 4.12
CA LEU A 100 -6.39 -5.52 4.99
C LEU A 100 -5.99 -5.11 6.42
N SER A 101 -4.83 -5.56 6.92
CA SER A 101 -4.31 -5.09 8.21
C SER A 101 -4.01 -3.58 8.21
N ILE A 102 -3.57 -3.03 7.07
CA ILE A 102 -3.34 -1.59 6.88
C ILE A 102 -4.67 -0.85 6.81
N VAL A 103 -5.61 -1.35 6.02
CA VAL A 103 -6.93 -0.73 5.85
C VAL A 103 -7.68 -0.64 7.19
N ASN A 104 -7.59 -1.69 8.01
CA ASN A 104 -8.23 -1.76 9.32
C ASN A 104 -7.79 -0.65 10.29
N VAL A 105 -6.59 -0.08 10.13
CA VAL A 105 -6.11 1.05 10.97
C VAL A 105 -7.05 2.26 10.89
N TYR A 106 -7.75 2.42 9.77
CA TYR A 106 -8.73 3.49 9.53
C TYR A 106 -10.13 2.96 9.23
N GLY A 107 -10.45 1.75 9.69
CA GLY A 107 -11.80 1.19 9.69
C GLY A 107 -12.28 0.63 8.35
N SER A 108 -13.47 0.01 8.40
CA SER A 108 -14.04 -0.79 7.31
C SER A 108 -14.46 0.02 6.08
N ILE A 109 -14.58 1.35 6.18
CA ILE A 109 -14.88 2.22 5.05
C ILE A 109 -13.80 2.10 3.97
N GLY A 110 -12.55 1.86 4.37
CA GLY A 110 -11.45 1.66 3.42
C GLY A 110 -11.55 0.36 2.61
N PHE A 111 -12.34 -0.64 3.00
CA PHE A 111 -12.37 -1.94 2.31
C PHE A 111 -12.89 -1.84 0.88
N THR A 112 -13.92 -1.04 0.65
CA THR A 112 -14.49 -0.84 -0.69
C THR A 112 -13.52 -0.10 -1.59
N ASN A 113 -12.83 0.91 -1.07
CA ASN A 113 -11.77 1.63 -1.79
C ASN A 113 -10.62 0.70 -2.15
N PHE A 114 -10.16 -0.13 -1.21
CA PHE A 114 -9.08 -1.09 -1.42
C PHE A 114 -9.42 -2.06 -2.56
N GLY A 115 -10.52 -2.81 -2.44
CA GLY A 115 -10.92 -3.76 -3.49
C GLY A 115 -11.22 -3.10 -4.84
N TYR A 116 -11.60 -1.82 -4.85
CA TYR A 116 -11.82 -1.08 -6.10
C TYR A 116 -10.51 -0.77 -6.84
N ILE A 117 -9.48 -0.25 -6.14
CA ILE A 117 -8.21 0.09 -6.78
C ILE A 117 -7.34 -1.13 -7.03
N ASP A 118 -7.43 -2.16 -6.19
CA ASP A 118 -6.77 -3.44 -6.44
C ASP A 118 -7.25 -4.05 -7.76
N LYS A 119 -8.58 -4.04 -8.00
CA LYS A 119 -9.14 -4.52 -9.28
C LYS A 119 -8.74 -3.66 -10.48
N LEU A 120 -8.66 -2.34 -10.32
CA LEU A 120 -8.40 -1.42 -11.42
C LEU A 120 -6.91 -1.21 -11.72
N LYS A 121 -6.05 -1.38 -10.72
CA LYS A 121 -4.60 -1.09 -10.73
C LYS A 121 -4.25 0.26 -11.39
N PRO A 122 -4.83 1.43 -11.01
CA PRO A 122 -4.46 2.71 -11.62
C PRO A 122 -3.07 3.20 -11.21
N GLY A 123 -2.45 4.04 -12.04
CA GLY A 123 -1.23 4.77 -11.68
C GLY A 123 -0.07 3.84 -11.33
N ILE A 124 0.56 4.04 -10.17
CA ILE A 124 1.69 3.22 -9.73
C ILE A 124 1.34 1.73 -9.59
N LEU A 125 0.08 1.39 -9.33
CA LEU A 125 -0.36 -0.01 -9.25
C LEU A 125 -0.26 -0.73 -10.61
N GLU A 126 -0.40 -0.01 -11.73
CA GLU A 126 -0.23 -0.57 -13.07
C GLU A 126 1.24 -1.01 -13.27
N TYR A 127 2.18 -0.16 -12.86
CA TYR A 127 3.61 -0.47 -12.92
C TYR A 127 3.98 -1.62 -11.98
N LEU A 128 3.45 -1.63 -10.75
CA LEU A 128 3.75 -2.70 -9.79
C LEU A 128 3.20 -4.06 -10.25
N ASN A 129 2.07 -4.07 -10.96
CA ASN A 129 1.48 -5.28 -11.53
C ASN A 129 2.19 -5.75 -12.83
N ASP A 130 3.15 -4.99 -13.38
CA ASP A 130 3.88 -5.37 -14.58
C ASP A 130 4.98 -6.41 -14.30
N LYS A 131 4.65 -7.67 -14.60
CA LYS A 131 5.53 -8.84 -14.46
C LYS A 131 6.70 -8.85 -15.46
N SER A 132 6.71 -7.97 -16.47
CA SER A 132 7.78 -7.92 -17.48
C SER A 132 9.07 -7.27 -16.97
N THR A 133 9.00 -6.51 -15.87
CA THR A 133 10.14 -5.84 -15.24
C THR A 133 11.15 -6.80 -14.61
N GLY A 134 10.75 -8.06 -14.38
CA GLY A 134 11.53 -9.04 -13.63
C GLY A 134 11.54 -8.81 -12.12
N LYS A 135 10.88 -7.75 -11.64
CA LYS A 135 10.67 -7.50 -10.21
C LYS A 135 9.46 -8.26 -9.70
N VAL A 136 9.49 -8.64 -8.42
CA VAL A 136 8.35 -9.25 -7.73
C VAL A 136 7.68 -8.19 -6.85
N HIS A 137 6.38 -8.01 -7.01
CA HIS A 137 5.59 -6.98 -6.33
C HIS A 137 4.28 -7.49 -5.75
N THR A 138 4.18 -8.82 -5.54
CA THR A 138 3.00 -9.54 -5.07
C THR A 138 2.42 -8.96 -3.78
N PHE A 139 3.28 -8.55 -2.84
CA PHE A 139 2.80 -7.89 -1.62
C PHE A 139 2.73 -6.37 -1.78
N LEU A 140 3.66 -5.78 -2.54
CA LEU A 140 3.82 -4.32 -2.58
C LEU A 140 2.63 -3.61 -3.23
N ASP A 141 2.07 -4.13 -4.32
CA ASP A 141 0.94 -3.50 -4.99
C ASP A 141 -0.30 -3.44 -4.08
N ASP A 142 -0.61 -4.54 -3.39
CA ASP A 142 -1.67 -4.62 -2.38
C ASP A 142 -1.42 -3.72 -1.18
N ILE A 143 -0.17 -3.66 -0.68
CA ILE A 143 0.21 -2.76 0.42
C ILE A 143 0.02 -1.30 0.01
N VAL A 144 0.44 -0.91 -1.20
CA VAL A 144 0.26 0.44 -1.74
C VAL A 144 -1.23 0.77 -1.87
N GLY A 145 -2.03 -0.17 -2.38
CA GLY A 145 -3.49 -0.04 -2.41
C GLY A 145 -4.09 0.12 -1.02
N GLY A 146 -3.66 -0.69 -0.05
CA GLY A 146 -4.11 -0.65 1.34
C GLY A 146 -3.80 0.71 2.00
N ILE A 147 -2.62 1.28 1.76
CA ILE A 147 -2.25 2.61 2.26
C ILE A 147 -3.12 3.70 1.64
N ALA A 148 -3.33 3.67 0.33
CA ALA A 148 -4.17 4.64 -0.37
C ALA A 148 -5.64 4.57 0.11
N ALA A 149 -6.17 3.36 0.32
CA ALA A 149 -7.51 3.14 0.83
C ALA A 149 -7.66 3.61 2.29
N ALA A 150 -6.68 3.33 3.14
CA ALA A 150 -6.64 3.81 4.53
C ALA A 150 -6.56 5.34 4.60
N ALA A 151 -5.72 5.96 3.76
CA ALA A 151 -5.58 7.42 3.68
C ALA A 151 -6.88 8.08 3.19
N SER A 152 -7.56 7.45 2.23
CA SER A 152 -8.87 7.88 1.74
C SER A 152 -9.96 7.79 2.82
N SER A 153 -9.98 6.71 3.61
CA SER A 153 -10.90 6.55 4.76
C SER A 153 -10.68 7.66 5.80
N ARG A 154 -9.42 7.93 6.13
CA ARG A 154 -9.05 9.03 7.05
C ARG A 154 -9.50 10.39 6.54
N LEU A 155 -9.34 10.64 5.24
CA LEU A 155 -9.73 11.90 4.60
C LEU A 155 -11.25 12.10 4.70
N ALA A 156 -12.03 11.08 4.35
CA ALA A 156 -13.50 11.13 4.43
C ALA A 156 -13.99 11.46 5.86
N HIS A 157 -13.45 10.78 6.88
CA HIS A 157 -13.80 11.06 8.27
C HIS A 157 -13.46 12.49 8.72
N ARG A 158 -12.36 13.07 8.21
CA ARG A 158 -11.99 14.44 8.55
C ARG A 158 -12.91 15.47 7.89
N ALA A 159 -13.35 15.22 6.66
CA ALA A 159 -14.24 16.12 5.96
C ALA A 159 -15.60 16.23 6.67
N GLU A 160 -16.15 15.11 7.18
CA GLU A 160 -17.42 15.11 7.93
C GLU A 160 -17.33 15.82 9.30
N HIS A 161 -16.16 15.85 9.93
CA HIS A 161 -15.95 16.50 11.23
C HIS A 161 -15.50 17.98 11.14
N SER A 162 -15.41 18.53 9.93
CA SER A 162 -14.97 19.91 9.69
C SER A 162 -16.12 20.87 9.33
N GLU A 163 -17.38 20.42 9.48
CA GLU A 163 -18.60 21.25 9.50
C GLU A 163 -19.05 21.54 10.94
#